data_AF-A0A1C5J2V2-F1
#
_entry.id   AF-A0A1C5J2V2-F1
#
_cell.length_a   1.000
_cell.length_b   1.000
_cell.length_c   1.000
_cell.angle_alpha   90.00
_cell.angle_beta   90.00
_cell.angle_gamma   90.00
#
_symmetry.space_group_name_H-M   'P 1'
#
loop_
_entity.id
_entity.type
_entity.pdbx_description
1 polymer ?
#
loop_
_entity_poly.entity_id
_entity_poly.type
_entity_poly.pdbx_seq_one_letter_code
_entity_poly.pdbx_strand_id
1 'polypeptide(L)'
;MAMSALSTTRLEFASPAIPRGYVAYLQSRLLEAEASLAAMTEKYDRTKARFDRCCARRGIDPDTDIVNYINSKSMNPELKYWYAKVEHFQREVTAYGAALTGIEAARRMLGPGGRTENVRRGNDRRGLSRVT
;
A
#
# COMPACT_ATOMS: atom_id res chain seq x y z
N MET A 1 -45.62 -25.56 34.88
CA MET A 1 -44.75 -25.75 33.69
C MET A 1 -44.06 -24.44 33.40
N ALA A 2 -42.76 -24.35 33.65
CA ALA A 2 -41.96 -23.14 33.46
C ALA A 2 -41.20 -23.25 32.13
N MET A 3 -41.38 -22.27 31.23
CA MET A 3 -40.58 -22.16 30.00
C MET A 3 -39.38 -21.24 30.27
N SER A 4 -38.19 -21.83 30.33
CA SER A 4 -36.92 -21.11 30.42
C SER A 4 -36.60 -20.45 29.08
N ALA A 5 -36.62 -19.12 29.05
CA ALA A 5 -36.06 -18.34 27.95
C ALA A 5 -34.53 -18.45 28.01
N LEU A 6 -33.96 -19.18 27.05
CA LEU A 6 -32.51 -19.18 26.82
C LEU A 6 -32.11 -17.79 26.33
N SER A 7 -31.51 -17.01 27.22
CA SER A 7 -30.87 -15.76 26.87
C SER A 7 -29.67 -16.08 26.00
N THR A 8 -29.80 -15.86 24.69
CA THR A 8 -28.66 -15.89 23.75
C THR A 8 -27.68 -14.82 24.18
N THR A 9 -26.58 -15.25 24.78
CA THR A 9 -25.40 -14.43 25.07
C THR A 9 -24.91 -13.82 23.76
N ARG A 10 -25.22 -12.54 23.56
CA ARG A 10 -24.62 -11.72 22.52
C ARG A 10 -23.12 -11.69 22.79
N LEU A 11 -22.36 -12.48 22.03
CA LEU A 11 -20.91 -12.38 21.97
C LEU A 11 -20.56 -10.97 21.49
N GLU A 12 -20.34 -10.05 22.43
CA GLU A 12 -19.58 -8.84 22.18
C GLU A 12 -18.19 -9.30 21.77
N PHE A 13 -17.93 -9.32 20.46
CA PHE A 13 -16.57 -9.31 19.95
C PHE A 13 -15.92 -8.03 20.46
N ALA A 14 -15.23 -8.12 21.59
CA ALA A 14 -14.30 -7.10 22.04
C ALA A 14 -13.24 -6.95 20.95
N SER A 15 -13.43 -5.97 20.08
CA SER A 15 -12.47 -5.65 19.03
C SER A 15 -11.15 -5.35 19.75
N PRO A 16 -10.06 -6.07 19.46
CA PRO A 16 -8.80 -5.85 20.16
C PRO A 16 -8.38 -4.39 19.96
N ALA A 17 -8.15 -3.68 21.05
CA ALA A 17 -7.72 -2.30 21.01
C ALA A 17 -6.36 -2.23 20.29
N ILE A 18 -6.37 -1.71 19.07
CA ILE A 18 -5.16 -1.63 18.23
C ILE A 18 -4.19 -0.64 18.89
N PRO A 19 -2.93 -1.03 19.16
CA PRO A 19 -1.97 -0.13 19.76
C PRO A 19 -1.73 1.10 18.89
N ARG A 20 -1.77 2.31 19.48
CA ARG A 20 -1.51 3.57 18.76
C ARG A 20 -0.15 3.56 18.05
N GLY A 21 0.86 2.91 18.63
CA GLY A 21 2.18 2.74 18.02
C GLY A 21 2.16 1.92 16.73
N TYR A 22 1.27 0.92 16.64
CA TYR A 22 1.11 0.12 15.42
C TYR A 22 0.45 0.94 14.29
N VAL A 23 -0.53 1.78 14.62
CA VAL A 23 -1.15 2.70 13.65
C VAL A 23 -0.12 3.73 13.13
N ALA A 24 0.69 4.32 14.02
CA ALA A 24 1.75 5.25 13.62
C ALA A 24 2.80 4.57 12.72
N TYR A 25 3.18 3.34 13.03
CA TYR A 25 4.06 2.53 12.18
C TYR A 25 3.48 2.28 10.78
N LEU A 26 2.20 1.90 10.68
CA LEU A 26 1.55 1.70 9.38
C LEU A 26 1.48 3.01 8.56
N GLN A 27 1.25 4.14 9.22
CA GLN A 27 1.25 5.45 8.56
C GLN A 27 2.65 5.83 8.02
N SER A 28 3.72 5.59 8.79
CA SER A 28 5.07 5.86 8.30
C SER A 28 5.44 4.93 7.14
N ARG A 29 5.06 3.65 7.22
CA ARG A 29 5.29 2.68 6.14
C ARG A 29 4.52 3.02 4.86
N LEU A 30 3.31 3.57 5.00
CA LEU A 30 2.53 4.05 3.86
C LEU A 30 3.23 5.21 3.15
N LEU A 31 3.67 6.23 3.89
CA LEU A 31 4.40 7.37 3.31
C LEU A 31 5.70 6.93 2.63
N GLU A 32 6.44 6.00 3.25
CA GLU A 32 7.65 5.42 2.68
C GLU A 32 7.37 4.67 1.37
N ALA A 33 6.30 3.88 1.35
CA ALA A 33 5.89 3.12 0.16
C ALA A 33 5.39 4.04 -0.96
N GLU A 34 4.67 5.13 -0.65
CA GLU A 34 4.25 6.14 -1.63
C GLU A 34 5.44 6.86 -2.26
N ALA A 35 6.38 7.33 -1.42
CA ALA A 35 7.60 7.97 -1.91
C ALA A 35 8.45 7.03 -2.76
N SER A 36 8.57 5.76 -2.34
CA SER A 36 9.31 4.73 -3.07
C SER A 36 8.64 4.39 -4.40
N LEU A 37 7.31 4.26 -4.43
CA LEU A 37 6.55 4.04 -5.65
C LEU A 37 6.77 5.18 -6.64
N ALA A 38 6.60 6.44 -6.21
CA ALA A 38 6.79 7.60 -7.07
C ALA A 38 8.21 7.65 -7.66
N ALA A 39 9.23 7.41 -6.83
CA ALA A 39 10.62 7.38 -7.27
C ALA A 39 10.90 6.23 -8.27
N MET A 40 10.30 5.05 -8.06
CA MET A 40 10.47 3.92 -8.97
C MET A 40 9.70 4.09 -10.27
N THR A 41 8.51 4.69 -10.24
CA THR A 41 7.75 5.04 -11.45
C THR A 41 8.53 6.01 -12.33
N GLU A 42 9.13 7.07 -11.75
CA GLU A 42 9.96 8.00 -12.52
C GLU A 42 11.19 7.32 -13.14
N LYS A 43 11.81 6.36 -12.45
CA LYS A 43 12.92 5.56 -12.99
C LYS A 43 12.43 4.62 -14.10
N TYR A 44 11.28 3.99 -13.92
CA TYR A 44 10.64 3.16 -14.93
C TYR A 44 10.38 3.96 -16.21
N ASP A 45 9.71 5.10 -16.11
CA ASP A 45 9.36 5.92 -17.28
C ASP A 45 10.59 6.40 -18.05
N ARG A 46 11.61 6.89 -17.34
CA ARG A 46 12.88 7.29 -17.97
C ARG A 46 13.59 6.13 -18.65
N THR A 47 13.55 4.95 -18.03
CA THR A 47 14.18 3.74 -18.59
C THR A 47 13.40 3.22 -19.78
N LYS A 48 12.07 3.19 -19.70
CA LYS A 48 11.17 2.80 -20.78
C LYS A 48 11.35 3.71 -21.99
N ALA A 49 11.41 5.03 -21.79
CA ALA A 49 11.70 5.97 -22.88
C ALA A 49 13.07 5.74 -23.55
N ARG A 50 14.09 5.29 -22.79
CA ARG A 50 15.39 4.92 -23.38
C ARG A 50 15.31 3.62 -24.17
N PHE A 51 14.60 2.62 -23.64
CA PHE A 51 14.32 1.37 -24.34
C PHE A 51 13.57 1.63 -25.65
N ASP A 52 12.51 2.44 -25.63
CA ASP A 52 11.70 2.76 -26.80
C ASP A 52 12.49 3.50 -27.87
N ARG A 53 13.36 4.43 -27.47
CA ARG A 53 14.31 5.05 -28.41
C ARG A 53 15.33 4.05 -28.97
N CYS A 54 15.73 3.03 -28.21
CA CYS A 54 16.62 1.98 -28.71
C CYS A 54 15.91 1.12 -29.76
N CYS A 55 14.66 0.73 -29.49
CA CYS A 55 13.81 -0.01 -30.41
C CYS A 55 13.54 0.79 -31.70
N ALA A 56 13.11 2.06 -31.58
CA ALA A 56 12.80 2.93 -32.70
C ALA A 56 14.02 3.17 -33.61
N ARG A 57 15.21 3.42 -33.04
CA ARG A 57 16.47 3.57 -33.81
C ARG A 57 16.81 2.33 -34.67
N ARG A 58 16.29 1.17 -34.28
CA ARG A 58 16.55 -0.11 -34.94
C ARG A 58 15.37 -0.56 -35.82
N GLY A 59 14.31 0.23 -35.91
CA GLY A 59 13.08 -0.17 -36.60
C GLY A 59 12.41 -1.39 -35.97
N ILE A 60 12.63 -1.62 -34.67
CA ILE A 60 12.02 -2.73 -33.94
C ILE A 60 10.79 -2.19 -33.23
N ASP A 61 9.67 -2.85 -33.43
CA ASP A 61 8.46 -2.65 -32.65
C ASP A 61 8.11 -3.98 -31.94
N PRO A 62 8.38 -4.08 -30.61
CA PRO A 62 8.11 -5.31 -29.86
C PRO A 62 6.64 -5.72 -29.83
N ASP A 63 5.71 -4.76 -29.96
CA ASP A 63 4.27 -5.01 -29.88
C ASP A 63 3.71 -5.54 -31.22
N THR A 64 4.34 -5.14 -32.33
CA THR A 64 3.91 -5.50 -33.69
C THR A 64 4.66 -6.72 -34.24
N ASP A 65 5.93 -6.92 -33.87
CA ASP A 65 6.76 -8.04 -34.34
C ASP A 65 7.65 -8.62 -33.23
N ILE A 66 7.04 -9.47 -32.42
CA ILE A 66 7.70 -10.11 -31.27
C ILE A 66 8.87 -11.02 -31.69
N VAL A 67 8.80 -11.65 -32.87
CA VAL A 67 9.83 -12.59 -33.34
C VAL A 67 11.10 -11.82 -33.71
N ASN A 68 10.96 -10.75 -34.51
CA ASN A 68 12.07 -9.88 -34.84
C ASN A 68 12.65 -9.19 -33.59
N TYR A 69 11.81 -8.80 -32.64
CA TYR A 69 12.26 -8.28 -31.36
C TYR A 69 13.11 -9.29 -30.57
N ILE A 70 12.65 -10.56 -30.43
CA ILE A 70 13.39 -11.60 -29.71
C ILE A 70 14.75 -11.85 -30.37
N ASN A 71 14.80 -11.94 -31.70
CA ASN A 71 16.03 -12.13 -32.44
C ASN A 71 16.99 -10.93 -32.28
N SER A 72 16.46 -9.71 -32.41
CA SER A 72 17.25 -8.49 -32.23
C SER A 72 17.77 -8.33 -30.80
N LYS A 73 16.98 -8.73 -29.79
CA LYS A 73 17.37 -8.71 -28.38
C LYS A 73 18.45 -9.73 -28.04
N SER A 74 18.45 -10.90 -28.68
CA SER A 74 19.51 -11.90 -28.47
C SER A 74 20.84 -11.45 -29.06
N MET A 75 20.80 -10.76 -30.21
CA MET A 75 21.98 -10.28 -30.92
C MET A 75 22.48 -8.92 -30.41
N ASN A 76 21.69 -8.20 -29.61
CA ASN A 76 22.04 -6.85 -29.19
C ASN A 76 22.14 -6.65 -27.67
N PRO A 77 23.36 -6.45 -27.13
CA PRO A 77 23.57 -6.31 -25.68
C PRO A 77 22.98 -5.02 -25.10
N GLU A 78 22.92 -3.93 -25.88
CA GLU A 78 22.32 -2.66 -25.45
C GLU A 78 20.81 -2.81 -25.28
N LEU A 79 20.13 -3.42 -26.26
CA LEU A 79 18.69 -3.69 -26.19
C LEU A 79 18.35 -4.64 -25.03
N LYS A 80 19.16 -5.70 -24.87
CA LYS A 80 19.02 -6.64 -23.74
C LYS A 80 19.19 -5.94 -22.39
N TYR A 81 20.15 -5.04 -22.27
CA TYR A 81 20.40 -4.25 -21.06
C TYR A 81 19.20 -3.36 -20.71
N TRP A 82 18.72 -2.56 -21.68
CA TRP A 82 17.61 -1.64 -21.43
C TRP A 82 16.34 -2.40 -21.10
N TYR A 83 16.06 -3.50 -21.79
CA TYR A 83 14.94 -4.37 -21.46
C TYR A 83 15.03 -4.91 -20.02
N ALA A 84 16.19 -5.43 -19.61
CA ALA A 84 16.37 -5.96 -18.26
C ALA A 84 16.15 -4.88 -17.18
N LYS A 85 16.53 -3.63 -17.47
CA LYS A 85 16.26 -2.48 -16.59
C LYS A 85 14.77 -2.14 -16.54
N VAL A 86 14.07 -2.16 -17.66
CA VAL A 86 12.61 -1.95 -17.71
C VAL A 86 11.91 -3.02 -16.86
N GLU A 87 12.24 -4.30 -17.05
CA GLU A 87 11.66 -5.39 -16.26
C GLU A 87 11.91 -5.21 -14.76
N HIS A 88 13.14 -4.84 -14.38
CA HIS A 88 13.47 -4.62 -12.97
C HIS A 88 12.60 -3.53 -12.36
N PHE A 89 12.52 -2.35 -12.98
CA PHE A 89 11.71 -1.26 -12.43
C PHE A 89 10.22 -1.55 -12.50
N GLN A 90 9.74 -2.28 -13.50
CA GLN A 90 8.34 -2.72 -13.56
C GLN A 90 7.99 -3.63 -12.37
N ARG A 91 8.90 -4.54 -12.00
CA ARG A 91 8.72 -5.40 -10.81
C ARG A 91 8.72 -4.58 -9.53
N GLU A 92 9.64 -3.63 -9.38
CA GLU A 92 9.68 -2.74 -8.22
C GLU A 92 8.40 -1.90 -8.09
N VAL A 93 7.95 -1.26 -9.17
CA VAL A 93 6.69 -0.49 -9.21
C VAL A 93 5.50 -1.36 -8.79
N THR A 94 5.45 -2.59 -9.31
CA THR A 94 4.39 -3.55 -8.94
C THR A 94 4.45 -3.94 -7.47
N ALA A 95 5.65 -4.17 -6.93
CA ALA A 95 5.85 -4.55 -5.54
C ALA A 95 5.44 -3.42 -4.57
N TYR A 96 5.85 -2.17 -4.83
CA TYR A 96 5.44 -1.03 -4.01
C TYR A 96 3.93 -0.74 -4.13
N GLY A 97 3.35 -0.90 -5.33
CA GLY A 97 1.90 -0.80 -5.53
C GLY A 97 1.11 -1.85 -4.75
N ALA A 98 1.60 -3.10 -4.73
CA ALA A 98 1.01 -4.17 -3.92
C ALA A 98 1.13 -3.89 -2.42
N ALA A 99 2.28 -3.38 -1.97
CA ALA A 99 2.49 -2.99 -0.58
C ALA A 99 1.51 -1.89 -0.14
N LEU A 100 1.29 -0.86 -0.96
CA LEU A 100 0.31 0.19 -0.69
C LEU A 100 -1.10 -0.36 -0.59
N THR A 101 -1.50 -1.21 -1.55
CA THR A 101 -2.82 -1.85 -1.54
C THR A 101 -3.04 -2.67 -0.26
N GLY A 102 -2.02 -3.41 0.18
CA GLY A 102 -2.05 -4.18 1.42
C GLY A 102 -2.17 -3.31 2.67
N ILE A 103 -1.43 -2.20 2.74
CA ILE A 103 -1.51 -1.26 3.87
C ILE A 103 -2.87 -0.55 3.91
N GLU A 104 -3.43 -0.16 2.76
CA GLU A 104 -4.77 0.40 2.68
C GLU A 104 -5.85 -0.60 3.10
N ALA A 105 -5.73 -1.86 2.68
CA ALA A 105 -6.64 -2.92 3.09
C ALA A 105 -6.58 -3.12 4.62
N ALA A 106 -5.38 -3.15 5.21
CA ALA A 106 -5.21 -3.18 6.65
C ALA A 106 -5.89 -1.97 7.32
N ARG A 107 -5.71 -0.75 6.80
CA ARG A 107 -6.38 0.46 7.32
C ARG A 107 -7.91 0.34 7.30
N ARG A 108 -8.50 -0.21 6.24
CA ARG A 108 -9.96 -0.43 6.14
C ARG A 108 -10.44 -1.44 7.19
N MET A 109 -9.70 -2.53 7.41
CA MET A 109 -10.02 -3.55 8.42
C MET A 109 -9.93 -3.01 9.86
N LEU A 110 -9.04 -2.05 10.11
CA LEU A 110 -8.88 -1.43 11.44
C LEU A 110 -10.00 -0.43 11.78
N GLY A 111 -10.87 -0.07 10.82
CA GLY A 111 -12.03 0.80 11.01
C GLY A 111 -11.70 2.28 11.31
N PRO A 112 -12.69 3.20 11.22
CA PRO A 112 -12.51 4.62 11.53
C PRO A 112 -12.31 4.93 13.03
N GLY A 113 -12.31 3.92 13.91
CA GLY A 113 -12.15 4.04 15.37
C GLY A 113 -10.74 4.41 15.84
N GLY A 114 -9.78 4.57 14.93
CA GLY A 114 -8.44 5.12 15.19
C GLY A 114 -8.40 6.65 15.31
N ARG A 115 -9.54 7.34 15.33
CA ARG A 115 -9.59 8.76 15.75
C ARG A 115 -9.23 8.84 17.23
N THR A 116 -8.00 9.25 17.49
CA THR A 116 -7.58 9.75 18.78
C THR A 116 -8.35 11.04 19.09
N GLU A 117 -9.52 10.91 19.70
CA GLU A 117 -10.11 12.00 20.48
C GLU A 117 -9.24 12.25 21.70
N ASN A 118 -8.14 12.96 21.48
CA ASN A 118 -7.46 13.71 22.52
C ASN A 118 -8.34 14.94 22.85
N VAL A 119 -9.50 14.73 23.48
CA VAL A 119 -10.12 15.77 24.30
C VAL A 119 -9.77 15.46 25.75
N ARG A 120 -8.54 15.85 26.11
CA ARG A 120 -8.21 16.12 27.51
C ARG A 120 -9.07 17.31 27.98
N ARG A 121 -10.19 17.02 28.63
CA ARG A 121 -10.81 17.86 29.66
C ARG A 121 -11.44 16.87 30.63
N GLY A 122 -10.70 16.44 31.64
CA GLY A 122 -10.44 17.30 32.79
C GLY A 122 -11.44 16.92 33.87
N ASN A 123 -11.15 15.79 34.50
CA ASN A 123 -11.54 15.35 35.83
C ASN A 123 -12.25 16.42 36.71
N ASP A 124 -13.60 16.44 36.73
CA ASP A 124 -14.39 17.14 37.75
C ASP A 124 -15.26 16.12 38.51
N ARG A 125 -14.61 15.44 39.45
CA ARG A 125 -15.26 14.72 40.56
C ARG A 125 -14.67 15.23 41.86
N ARG A 126 -15.31 16.26 42.43
CA ARG A 126 -15.30 16.70 43.84
C ARG A 126 -16.35 17.84 43.90
N GLY A 127 -17.42 17.81 44.69
CA GLY A 127 -17.85 16.98 45.79
C GLY A 127 -19.25 17.44 46.22
N LEU A 128 -19.83 16.69 47.15
CA LEU A 128 -21.19 16.80 47.64
C LEU A 128 -21.54 18.14 48.33
N SER A 129 -22.82 18.49 48.22
CA SER A 129 -23.74 19.05 49.22
C SER A 129 -23.23 20.03 50.28
N ARG A 130 -23.85 21.22 50.33
CA ARG A 130 -24.39 21.75 51.60
C ARG A 130 -25.59 22.68 51.39
N VAL A 131 -26.63 22.38 52.16
CA VAL A 131 -27.84 23.15 52.45
C VAL A 131 -27.51 24.40 53.26
N THR A 132 -28.12 25.52 52.90
CA THR A 132 -28.69 26.53 53.82
C THR A 132 -29.85 27.19 53.12
#